data_AF-A0A183EFR5-F1
#
_entry.id   AF-A0A183EFR5-F1
#
_cell.length_a   1.000
_cell.length_b   1.000
_cell.length_c   1.000
_cell.angle_alpha   90.00
_cell.angle_beta   90.00
_cell.angle_gamma   90.00
#
_symmetry.space_group_name_H-M   'P 1'
#
loop_
_entity.id
_entity.type
_entity.pdbx_description
1 polymer ?
#
loop_
_entity_poly.entity_id
_entity_poly.type
_entity_poly.pdbx_seq_one_letter_code
_entity_poly.pdbx_strand_id
1 'polypeptide(L)'
;LQVAVVQCGLKKVSLINLRSAEQQQVIQLPITLKGLNVGEKYIAFWDEHQVALYEIVSATTASLQMQPATSFACSVSCAAVYQQGVCCIEADKLNFRTFQGTVKQTISMPEMEGDPMMLDINGSWMCVTNSNGFIRIYDLSAR
;
A
#
# COMPACT_ATOMS: atom_id res chain seq x y z
N LEU A 1 11.68 11.99 2.76
CA LEU A 1 12.26 11.56 1.47
C LEU A 1 11.31 11.93 0.34
N GLN A 2 11.80 12.19 -0.88
CA GLN A 2 10.94 12.31 -2.06
C GLN A 2 11.31 11.18 -3.01
N VAL A 3 10.44 10.17 -3.09
CA VAL A 3 10.67 8.96 -3.87
C VAL A 3 9.49 8.72 -4.80
N ALA A 4 9.77 8.09 -5.93
CA ALA A 4 8.76 7.50 -6.79
C ALA A 4 9.05 6.02 -6.96
N VAL A 5 8.00 5.22 -7.03
CA VAL A 5 8.08 3.80 -7.38
C VAL A 5 7.27 3.60 -8.65
N VAL A 6 7.94 3.14 -9.70
CA VAL A 6 7.33 2.97 -11.02
C VAL A 6 7.36 1.50 -11.40
N GLN A 7 6.20 0.94 -11.74
CA GLN A 7 6.15 -0.40 -12.33
C GLN A 7 6.72 -0.35 -13.74
N CYS A 8 7.78 -1.13 -13.99
CA CYS A 8 8.43 -1.24 -15.29
C CYS A 8 8.30 -2.64 -15.91
N GLY A 9 7.59 -3.54 -15.25
CA GLY A 9 7.18 -4.85 -15.77
C GLY A 9 6.22 -5.56 -14.84
N LEU A 10 5.70 -6.72 -15.26
CA LEU A 10 4.73 -7.50 -14.47
C LEU A 10 5.23 -7.87 -13.07
N LYS A 11 6.54 -8.03 -12.90
CA LYS A 11 7.19 -8.35 -11.63
C LYS A 11 8.40 -7.44 -11.36
N LYS A 12 8.44 -6.25 -11.97
CA LYS A 12 9.59 -5.34 -11.87
C LYS A 12 9.14 -3.94 -11.51
N VAL A 13 9.82 -3.35 -10.53
CA VAL A 13 9.60 -1.98 -10.09
C VAL A 13 10.91 -1.22 -10.03
N SER A 14 10.85 0.07 -10.25
CA SER A 14 11.97 0.99 -10.16
C SER A 14 11.73 1.98 -9.03
N LEU A 15 12.62 2.01 -8.05
CA LEU A 15 12.69 3.05 -7.02
C LEU A 15 13.56 4.20 -7.53
N ILE A 16 13.02 5.41 -7.50
CA ILE A 16 13.67 6.62 -8.01
C ILE A 16 13.72 7.64 -6.89
N ASN A 17 14.92 8.18 -6.60
CA ASN A 17 15.05 9.36 -5.77
C ASN A 17 14.76 10.62 -6.60
N LEU A 18 13.68 11.33 -6.29
CA LEU A 18 13.26 12.50 -7.07
C LEU A 18 14.17 13.71 -6.90
N ARG A 19 15.00 13.75 -5.86
CA ARG A 19 15.98 14.83 -5.66
C ARG A 19 17.30 14.58 -6.38
N SER A 20 17.59 13.33 -6.70
CA SER A 20 18.81 12.90 -7.37
C SER A 20 18.46 11.72 -8.27
N ALA A 21 17.86 12.01 -9.42
CA ALA A 21 17.32 11.01 -10.35
C ALA A 21 18.36 9.97 -10.84
N GLU A 22 19.66 10.27 -10.69
CA GLU A 22 20.77 9.35 -10.93
C GLU A 22 20.76 8.13 -10.01
N GLN A 23 20.10 8.21 -8.84
CA GLN A 23 19.90 7.08 -7.94
C GLN A 23 18.61 6.35 -8.26
N GLN A 24 18.75 5.29 -9.06
CA GLN A 24 17.70 4.36 -9.42
C GLN A 24 18.06 2.95 -8.95
N GLN A 25 17.10 2.24 -8.33
CA GLN A 25 17.21 0.82 -8.05
C GLN A 25 16.04 0.09 -8.73
N VAL A 26 16.35 -0.91 -9.55
CA VAL A 26 15.34 -1.80 -10.14
C VAL A 26 15.29 -3.09 -9.32
N ILE A 27 14.10 -3.49 -8.90
CA ILE A 27 13.86 -4.66 -8.07
C ILE A 27 12.90 -5.62 -8.78
N GLN A 28 13.27 -6.89 -8.76
CA GLN A 28 12.42 -8.00 -9.17
C GLN A 28 11.57 -8.45 -7.98
N LEU A 29 10.26 -8.37 -8.12
CA LEU A 29 9.28 -8.81 -7.12
C LEU A 29 8.99 -10.31 -7.28
N PRO A 30 8.63 -11.01 -6.18
CA PRO A 30 8.19 -12.40 -6.24
C PRO A 30 6.79 -12.54 -6.86
N ILE A 31 5.96 -11.51 -6.73
CA ILE A 31 4.55 -11.47 -7.18
C ILE A 31 4.36 -10.79 -8.53
N THR A 32 3.26 -11.13 -9.21
CA THR A 32 2.77 -10.37 -10.39
C THR A 32 1.97 -9.18 -9.92
N LEU A 33 2.53 -7.98 -10.12
CA LEU A 33 2.03 -6.76 -9.52
C LEU A 33 0.65 -6.37 -10.07
N LYS A 34 -0.33 -6.27 -9.18
CA LYS A 34 -1.66 -5.69 -9.44
C LYS A 34 -1.75 -4.24 -9.00
N GLY A 35 -1.05 -3.89 -7.92
CA GLY A 35 -0.99 -2.51 -7.45
C GLY A 35 0.12 -2.30 -6.41
N LEU A 36 0.38 -1.03 -6.13
CA LEU A 36 1.35 -0.59 -5.13
C LEU A 36 0.86 0.65 -4.39
N ASN A 37 1.37 0.86 -3.18
CA ASN A 37 1.17 2.09 -2.41
C ASN A 37 2.46 2.44 -1.67
N VAL A 38 2.83 3.72 -1.68
CA VAL A 38 4.04 4.23 -1.05
C VAL A 38 3.67 4.97 0.22
N GLY A 39 4.01 4.39 1.37
CA GLY A 39 3.95 5.05 2.67
C GLY A 39 5.25 5.80 3.00
N GLU A 40 5.36 6.30 4.23
CA GLU A 40 6.52 7.08 4.65
C GLU A 40 7.83 6.29 4.67
N LYS A 41 7.79 5.05 5.16
CA LYS A 41 8.96 4.16 5.31
C LYS A 41 8.80 2.81 4.63
N TYR A 42 7.57 2.46 4.23
CA TYR A 42 7.26 1.16 3.65
C TYR A 42 6.50 1.34 2.35
N ILE A 43 6.73 0.39 1.45
CA ILE A 43 5.99 0.26 0.20
C ILE A 43 5.23 -1.05 0.27
N ALA A 44 3.93 -1.00 0.00
CA ALA A 44 3.12 -2.19 -0.21
C ALA A 44 3.06 -2.50 -1.69
N PHE A 45 3.29 -3.76 -2.03
CA PHE A 45 2.99 -4.36 -3.33
C PHE A 45 1.98 -5.47 -3.12
N TRP A 46 1.04 -5.63 -4.04
CA TRP A 46 0.07 -6.72 -3.93
C TRP A 46 -0.27 -7.35 -5.28
N ASP A 47 -0.70 -8.60 -5.19
CA ASP A 47 -1.48 -9.30 -6.19
C ASP A 47 -2.88 -9.60 -5.61
N GLU A 48 -3.60 -10.59 -6.12
CA GLU A 48 -4.93 -10.96 -5.63
C GLU A 48 -4.90 -11.87 -4.38
N HIS A 49 -3.71 -12.29 -3.92
CA HIS A 49 -3.53 -13.34 -2.90
C HIS A 49 -2.65 -12.93 -1.72
N GLN A 50 -1.86 -11.87 -1.86
CA GLN A 50 -0.97 -11.40 -0.80
C GLN A 50 -0.60 -9.92 -0.90
N VAL A 51 -0.20 -9.37 0.24
CA VAL A 51 0.52 -8.10 0.34
C VAL A 51 1.97 -8.38 0.73
N ALA A 52 2.92 -7.81 -0.01
CA ALA A 52 4.34 -7.81 0.29
C ALA A 52 4.80 -6.39 0.64
N LEU A 53 5.41 -6.25 1.82
CA LEU A 53 5.96 -5.00 2.33
C LEU A 53 7.47 -4.96 2.14
N TYR A 54 7.94 -3.82 1.64
CA TYR A 54 9.35 -3.50 1.56
C TYR A 54 9.63 -2.22 2.34
N GLU A 55 10.76 -2.18 3.04
CA GLU A 55 11.23 -0.97 3.73
C GLU A 55 12.08 -0.11 2.79
N ILE A 56 11.86 1.21 2.83
CA ILE A 56 12.69 2.20 2.16
C ILE A 56 13.86 2.53 3.09
N VAL A 57 15.04 2.05 2.74
CA VAL A 57 16.28 2.28 3.48
C VAL A 57 17.04 3.44 2.83
N SER A 58 17.30 4.47 3.62
CA SER A 58 18.08 5.64 3.21
C SER A 58 19.02 6.03 4.34
N ALA A 59 20.31 5.72 4.20
CA ALA A 59 21.35 6.23 5.09
C ALA A 59 22.00 7.49 4.49
N THR A 60 22.51 8.38 5.35
CA THR A 60 23.11 9.67 4.94
C THR A 60 24.22 9.53 3.90
N THR A 61 24.86 8.37 3.82
CA THR A 61 25.97 8.05 2.90
C THR A 61 25.68 6.92 1.93
N ALA A 62 24.51 6.27 2.01
CA ALA A 62 24.16 5.13 1.16
C ALA A 62 23.18 5.53 0.06
N SER A 63 23.20 4.80 -1.05
CA SER A 63 22.16 4.91 -2.07
C SER A 63 20.80 4.55 -1.49
N LEU A 64 19.76 5.24 -1.97
CA LEU A 64 18.38 4.89 -1.67
C LEU A 64 18.12 3.43 -2.08
N GLN A 65 17.68 2.62 -1.12
CA GLN A 65 17.42 1.20 -1.35
C GLN A 65 16.04 0.79 -0.85
N MET A 66 15.51 -0.27 -1.44
CA MET A 66 14.32 -0.95 -0.95
C MET A 66 14.67 -2.40 -0.61
N GLN A 67 14.29 -2.85 0.58
CA GLN A 67 14.60 -4.18 1.10
C GLN A 67 13.31 -4.92 1.48
N PRO A 68 13.18 -6.23 1.19
CA PRO A 68 12.03 -7.01 1.62
C PRO A 68 11.90 -6.97 3.15
N ALA A 69 10.71 -6.68 3.66
CA ALA A 69 10.45 -6.66 5.10
C ALA A 69 9.60 -7.86 5.55
N THR A 70 8.38 -7.98 5.02
CA THR A 70 7.43 -9.04 5.39
C THR A 70 6.38 -9.21 4.31
N SER A 71 5.64 -10.31 4.34
CA SER A 71 4.48 -10.52 3.49
C SER A 71 3.42 -11.33 4.24
N PHE A 72 2.16 -11.11 3.89
CA PHE A 72 1.06 -11.90 4.42
C PHE A 72 0.04 -12.21 3.32
N ALA A 73 -0.60 -13.38 3.44
CA ALA A 73 -1.65 -13.80 2.53
C ALA A 73 -3.00 -13.13 2.90
N CYS A 74 -3.67 -12.57 1.91
CA CYS A 74 -5.04 -12.09 2.00
C CYS A 74 -5.63 -11.91 0.58
N SER A 75 -6.95 -12.03 0.46
CA SER A 75 -7.64 -11.74 -0.80
C SER A 75 -7.82 -10.23 -0.95
N VAL A 76 -6.87 -9.57 -1.60
CA VAL A 76 -6.79 -8.09 -1.65
C VAL A 76 -6.99 -7.54 -3.06
N SER A 77 -7.80 -6.49 -3.19
CA SER A 77 -7.97 -5.76 -4.46
C SER A 77 -7.23 -4.42 -4.46
N CYS A 78 -7.09 -3.77 -3.30
CA CYS A 78 -6.38 -2.51 -3.11
C CYS A 78 -5.81 -2.44 -1.68
N ALA A 79 -4.64 -1.84 -1.51
CA ALA A 79 -4.03 -1.66 -0.21
C ALA A 79 -3.33 -0.31 -0.06
N ALA A 80 -3.31 0.22 1.17
CA ALA A 80 -2.49 1.39 1.51
C ALA A 80 -1.80 1.22 2.87
N VAL A 81 -0.55 1.68 2.93
CA VAL A 81 0.25 1.67 4.14
C VAL A 81 -0.17 2.82 5.04
N TYR A 82 -0.41 2.53 6.32
CA TYR A 82 -0.64 3.56 7.33
C TYR A 82 0.02 3.17 8.65
N GLN A 83 0.92 4.04 9.14
CA GLN A 83 1.69 3.82 10.36
C GLN A 83 2.39 2.45 10.39
N GLN A 84 1.98 1.55 11.29
CA GLN A 84 2.52 0.19 11.45
C GLN A 84 1.57 -0.90 10.90
N GLY A 85 0.73 -0.53 9.94
CA GLY A 85 -0.25 -1.42 9.35
C GLY A 85 -0.57 -1.11 7.90
N VAL A 86 -1.46 -1.93 7.36
CA VAL A 86 -1.95 -1.82 5.98
C VAL A 86 -3.47 -1.89 6.01
N CYS A 87 -4.14 -0.90 5.41
CA CYS A 87 -5.56 -1.01 5.10
C CYS A 87 -5.71 -1.77 3.79
N CYS A 88 -6.48 -2.85 3.79
CA CYS A 88 -6.72 -3.69 2.62
C CYS A 88 -8.22 -3.71 2.29
N ILE A 89 -8.56 -3.56 1.01
CA ILE A 89 -9.89 -3.91 0.50
C ILE A 89 -9.93 -5.41 0.29
N GLU A 90 -10.85 -6.09 0.99
CA GLU A 90 -11.01 -7.54 0.94
C GLU A 90 -12.47 -7.90 0.73
N ALA A 91 -12.85 -8.11 -0.54
CA ALA A 91 -14.23 -8.23 -0.98
C ALA A 91 -15.08 -6.99 -0.63
N ASP A 92 -16.01 -7.12 0.30
CA ASP A 92 -17.06 -6.15 0.64
C ASP A 92 -16.67 -5.20 1.79
N LYS A 93 -15.42 -5.25 2.25
CA LYS A 93 -14.97 -4.56 3.46
C LYS A 93 -13.53 -4.09 3.40
N LEU A 94 -13.22 -3.20 4.34
CA LEU A 94 -11.86 -2.75 4.61
C LEU A 94 -11.33 -3.46 5.85
N ASN A 95 -10.11 -3.99 5.79
CA ASN A 95 -9.42 -4.59 6.91
C ASN A 95 -8.12 -3.85 7.19
N PHE A 96 -7.99 -3.28 8.39
CA PHE A 96 -6.71 -2.78 8.90
C PHE A 96 -5.93 -3.93 9.49
N ARG A 97 -4.80 -4.26 8.86
CA ARG A 97 -3.92 -5.35 9.28
C ARG A 97 -2.61 -4.82 9.88
N THR A 98 -2.03 -5.57 10.80
CA THR A 98 -0.61 -5.40 11.16
C THR A 98 0.28 -5.78 9.98
N PHE A 99 1.56 -5.41 10.01
CA PHE A 99 2.55 -5.90 9.04
C PHE A 99 2.76 -7.43 9.06
N GLN A 100 2.32 -8.11 10.12
CA GLN A 100 2.29 -9.58 10.20
C GLN A 100 1.01 -10.19 9.61
N GLY A 101 0.07 -9.36 9.15
CA GLY A 101 -1.18 -9.80 8.53
C GLY A 101 -2.35 -9.98 9.49
N THR A 102 -2.21 -9.73 10.80
CA THR A 102 -3.32 -9.85 11.75
C THR A 102 -4.33 -8.72 11.55
N VAL A 103 -5.61 -9.05 11.39
CA VAL A 103 -6.69 -8.05 11.31
C VAL A 103 -6.89 -7.39 12.68
N LYS A 104 -6.72 -6.07 12.75
CA LYS A 104 -6.95 -5.25 13.95
C LYS A 104 -8.36 -4.68 13.99
N GLN A 105 -8.87 -4.30 12.83
CA GLN A 105 -10.15 -3.62 12.68
C GLN A 105 -10.73 -3.90 11.29
N THR A 106 -12.04 -4.01 11.23
CA THR A 106 -12.81 -4.16 10.00
C THR A 106 -13.80 -3.00 9.90
N ILE A 107 -13.91 -2.41 8.71
CA ILE A 107 -14.92 -1.40 8.39
C ILE A 107 -15.80 -1.97 7.28
N SER A 108 -17.07 -2.18 7.58
CA SER A 108 -18.08 -2.54 6.58
C SER A 108 -18.65 -1.29 5.93
N MET A 109 -18.97 -1.38 4.63
CA MET A 109 -19.69 -0.33 3.92
C MET A 109 -21.20 -0.49 4.15
N PRO A 110 -21.99 0.61 4.19
CA PRO A 110 -23.43 0.50 4.13
C PRO A 110 -23.87 -0.09 2.79
N GLU A 111 -24.90 -0.92 2.82
CA GLU A 111 -25.43 -1.60 1.62
C GLU A 111 -25.77 -0.63 0.49
N MET A 112 -26.33 0.56 0.80
CA MET A 112 -26.67 1.56 -0.20
C MET A 112 -25.47 2.10 -0.99
N GLU A 113 -24.28 2.05 -0.41
CA GLU A 113 -23.05 2.54 -1.04
C GLU A 113 -22.39 1.47 -1.91
N GLY A 114 -22.73 0.20 -1.69
CA GLY A 114 -22.09 -0.95 -2.32
C GLY A 114 -20.68 -1.20 -1.81
N ASP A 115 -19.92 -1.99 -2.57
CA ASP A 115 -18.62 -2.51 -2.14
C ASP A 115 -17.50 -1.46 -2.29
N PRO A 116 -16.51 -1.46 -1.38
CA PRO A 116 -15.32 -0.62 -1.54
C PRO A 116 -14.49 -1.08 -2.75
N MET A 117 -14.06 -0.16 -3.60
CA MET A 117 -13.35 -0.46 -4.85
C MET A 117 -11.89 -0.02 -4.84
N MET A 118 -11.64 1.21 -4.38
CA MET A 118 -10.29 1.79 -4.31
C MET A 118 -10.19 2.62 -3.04
N LEU A 119 -8.98 2.67 -2.48
CA LEU A 119 -8.66 3.55 -1.36
C LEU A 119 -7.33 4.25 -1.58
N ASP A 120 -7.17 5.40 -0.93
CA ASP A 120 -5.88 6.08 -0.81
C ASP A 120 -5.77 6.76 0.56
N ILE A 121 -4.55 6.95 1.03
CA ILE A 121 -4.25 7.53 2.34
C ILE A 121 -3.28 8.68 2.17
N ASN A 122 -3.65 9.85 2.69
CA ASN A 122 -2.81 11.03 2.75
C ASN A 122 -2.76 11.57 4.19
N GLY A 123 -1.62 11.39 4.86
CA GLY A 123 -1.48 11.71 6.28
C GLY A 123 -2.46 10.90 7.12
N SER A 124 -3.30 11.59 7.89
CA SER A 124 -4.34 10.98 8.74
C SER A 124 -5.68 10.80 8.04
N TRP A 125 -5.78 11.06 6.73
CA TRP A 125 -7.04 10.97 6.00
C TRP A 125 -7.03 9.80 5.02
N MET A 126 -8.06 8.97 5.08
CA MET A 126 -8.30 7.90 4.11
C MET A 126 -9.52 8.23 3.26
N CYS A 127 -9.36 8.15 1.95
CA CYS A 127 -10.46 8.23 0.99
C CYS A 127 -10.78 6.83 0.49
N VAL A 128 -12.06 6.49 0.40
CA VAL A 128 -12.55 5.21 -0.13
C VAL A 128 -13.63 5.51 -1.15
N THR A 129 -13.55 4.86 -2.30
CA THR A 129 -14.58 4.91 -3.35
C THR A 129 -15.35 3.61 -3.36
N ASN A 130 -16.66 3.68 -3.63
CA ASN A 130 -17.55 2.54 -3.58
C ASN A 130 -18.24 2.29 -4.93
N SER A 131 -18.74 1.07 -5.14
CA SER A 131 -19.32 0.63 -6.41
C SER A 131 -20.55 1.43 -6.86
N ASN A 132 -21.29 2.05 -5.95
CA ASN A 132 -22.45 2.87 -6.29
C ASN A 132 -22.12 4.37 -6.42
N GLY A 133 -20.83 4.73 -6.54
CA GLY A 133 -20.38 6.11 -6.77
C GLY A 133 -20.27 6.98 -5.52
N PHE A 134 -20.32 6.37 -4.32
CA PHE A 134 -20.05 7.08 -3.07
C PHE A 134 -18.56 7.25 -2.83
N ILE A 135 -18.21 8.34 -2.15
CA ILE A 135 -16.86 8.62 -1.66
C ILE A 135 -16.94 8.84 -0.15
N ARG A 136 -16.21 8.03 0.62
CA ARG A 136 -16.07 8.18 2.06
C ARG A 136 -14.70 8.71 2.42
N ILE A 137 -14.68 9.65 3.36
CA ILE A 137 -13.46 10.19 3.94
C ILE A 137 -13.45 9.84 5.43
N TYR A 138 -12.39 9.19 5.88
CA TYR A 138 -12.18 8.79 7.26
C TYR A 138 -11.00 9.55 7.86
N ASP A 139 -11.16 10.00 9.10
CA ASP A 139 -10.06 10.45 9.95
C ASP A 139 -9.46 9.24 10.67
N LEU A 140 -8.22 8.87 10.32
CA LEU A 140 -7.47 7.77 10.90
C LEU A 140 -6.73 8.15 12.20
N SER A 141 -6.81 9.41 12.63
CA SER A 141 -6.25 9.86 13.91
C SER A 141 -7.25 9.70 15.06
N ALA A 142 -8.55 9.76 14.75
CA ALA A 142 -9.62 9.46 15.68
C ALA A 142 -9.64 7.95 15.96
N ARG A 143 -9.27 7.57 17.18
CA ARG A 143 -9.31 6.18 17.65
C ARG A 143 -10.72 5.73 17.98
#